data_AF-A0A2H0RTK8-F1
#
_entry.id   AF-A0A2H0RTK8-F1
#
_cell.length_a   1.000
_cell.length_b   1.000
_cell.length_c   1.000
_cell.angle_alpha   90.00
_cell.angle_beta   90.00
_cell.angle_gamma   90.00
#
_symmetry.space_group_name_H-M   'P 1'
#
loop_
_entity.id
_entity.type
_entity.pdbx_description
1 polymer ?
#
loop_
_entity_poly.entity_id
_entity_poly.type
_entity_poly.pdbx_seq_one_letter_code
_entity_poly.pdbx_strand_id
1 'polypeptide(L)'
;KIFAFLWCPFFHRKITDSLCGTKVFLRKDYERTRKEHPRIFAADPFGDFALFFIAPNCHCLVKEIPIHYRARQYGVTNIARWKGGVQLLWVYFLCLLALLKAEKCSNKQPTP
;
A
#
# COMPACT_ATOMS: atom_id res chain seq x y z
N LYS A 1 1.65 -10.64 11.12
CA LYS A 1 0.19 -10.53 11.36
C LYS A 1 -0.26 -9.10 11.70
N ILE A 2 0.40 -8.40 12.64
CA ILE A 2 0.06 -7.00 12.99
C ILE A 2 0.08 -6.08 11.75
N PHE A 3 1.11 -6.21 10.92
CA PHE A 3 1.24 -5.37 9.73
C PHE A 3 0.10 -5.57 8.72
N ALA A 4 -0.34 -6.81 8.44
CA ALA A 4 -1.48 -7.06 7.57
C ALA A 4 -2.80 -6.47 8.12
N PHE A 5 -2.97 -6.48 9.45
CA PHE A 5 -4.14 -5.88 10.09
C PHE A 5 -4.20 -4.35 9.91
N LEU A 6 -3.06 -3.66 9.98
CA LEU A 6 -3.00 -2.21 9.78
C LEU A 6 -3.55 -1.78 8.42
N TRP A 7 -3.24 -2.54 7.37
CA TRP A 7 -3.71 -2.20 6.02
C TRP A 7 -5.14 -2.63 5.72
N CYS A 8 -5.78 -3.41 6.60
CA CYS A 8 -7.13 -3.93 6.37
C CYS A 8 -8.18 -2.84 6.08
N PRO A 9 -8.18 -1.65 6.74
CA PRO A 9 -9.14 -0.58 6.42
C PRO A 9 -9.03 -0.01 5.00
N PHE A 10 -7.88 -0.19 4.33
CA PHE A 10 -7.66 0.29 2.96
C PHE A 10 -8.31 -0.62 1.91
N PHE A 11 -8.71 -1.82 2.32
CA PHE A 11 -9.23 -2.85 1.42
C PHE A 11 -10.60 -3.31 1.87
N HIS A 12 -11.48 -3.53 0.89
CA HIS A 12 -12.80 -4.12 1.14
C HIS A 12 -12.73 -5.61 1.60
N ARG A 13 -11.54 -6.22 1.62
CA ARG A 13 -11.30 -7.60 2.02
C ARG A 13 -10.02 -7.73 2.84
N LYS A 14 -9.96 -8.75 3.69
CA LYS A 14 -8.76 -9.07 4.47
C LYS A 14 -7.65 -9.57 3.54
N ILE A 15 -6.50 -8.92 3.56
CA ILE A 15 -5.28 -9.39 2.90
C ILE A 15 -4.46 -10.16 3.93
N THR A 16 -4.05 -11.38 3.59
CA THR A 16 -3.25 -12.23 4.46
C THR A 16 -1.76 -11.97 4.32
N ASP A 17 -1.29 -11.70 3.10
CA ASP A 17 0.09 -11.37 2.80
C ASP A 17 0.25 -9.97 2.21
N SER A 18 0.50 -8.99 3.08
CA SER A 18 0.82 -7.62 2.69
C SER A 18 2.31 -7.40 2.39
N LEU A 19 3.17 -8.38 2.65
CA LEU A 19 4.62 -8.27 2.41
C LEU A 19 5.07 -9.05 1.16
N CYS A 20 4.11 -9.50 0.34
CA CYS A 20 4.40 -10.23 -0.88
C CYS A 20 5.28 -9.39 -1.83
N GLY A 21 6.37 -9.97 -2.34
CA GLY A 21 7.28 -9.27 -3.24
C GLY A 21 6.72 -9.05 -4.65
N THR A 22 5.60 -9.68 -4.99
CA THR A 22 5.01 -9.65 -6.33
C THR A 22 3.62 -9.03 -6.26
N LYS A 23 3.47 -7.87 -6.90
CA LYS A 23 2.21 -7.12 -6.96
C LYS A 23 1.97 -6.69 -8.40
N VAL A 24 0.73 -6.81 -8.88
CA VAL A 24 0.37 -6.53 -10.28
C VAL A 24 -0.71 -5.47 -10.31
N PHE A 25 -0.50 -4.41 -11.08
CA PHE A 25 -1.42 -3.29 -11.25
C PHE A 25 -1.45 -2.85 -12.70
N LEU A 26 -2.52 -2.17 -13.11
CA LEU A 26 -2.58 -1.52 -14.42
C LEU A 26 -1.68 -0.29 -14.42
N ARG A 27 -0.92 -0.13 -15.50
CA ARG A 27 -0.01 1.00 -15.69
C ARG A 27 -0.72 2.35 -15.53
N LYS A 28 -1.93 2.49 -16.08
CA LYS A 28 -2.74 3.70 -15.99
C LYS A 28 -3.05 4.11 -14.55
N ASP A 29 -3.34 3.15 -13.68
CA ASP A 29 -3.73 3.41 -12.28
C ASP A 29 -2.50 3.74 -11.44
N TYR A 30 -1.37 3.09 -11.73
CA TYR A 30 -0.07 3.46 -11.17
C TYR A 30 0.31 4.90 -11.52
N GLU A 31 0.27 5.25 -12.81
CA GLU A 31 0.66 6.59 -13.26
C GLU A 31 -0.26 7.68 -12.71
N ARG A 32 -1.58 7.42 -12.67
CA ARG A 32 -2.56 8.32 -12.06
C ARG A 32 -2.27 8.56 -10.58
N THR A 33 -2.19 7.48 -9.79
CA THR A 33 -1.99 7.58 -8.34
C THR A 33 -0.65 8.22 -7.99
N ARG A 34 0.41 7.93 -8.77
CA ARG A 34 1.73 8.54 -8.59
C ARG A 34 1.72 10.05 -8.87
N LYS A 35 0.95 10.51 -9.85
CA LYS A 35 0.78 11.94 -10.16
C LYS A 35 -0.04 12.66 -9.10
N GLU A 36 -1.10 12.03 -8.59
CA GLU A 36 -1.99 12.59 -7.56
C GLU A 36 -1.29 12.63 -6.18
N HIS A 37 -0.47 11.62 -5.86
CA HIS A 37 0.15 11.46 -4.54
C HIS A 37 1.68 11.24 -4.60
N PRO A 38 2.46 12.15 -5.22
CA PRO A 38 3.90 11.96 -5.43
C PRO A 38 4.69 11.81 -4.13
N ARG A 39 4.22 12.44 -3.04
CA ARG A 39 4.85 12.37 -1.70
C ARG A 39 4.83 10.95 -1.12
N ILE A 40 3.77 10.18 -1.37
CA ILE A 40 3.64 8.81 -0.88
C ILE A 40 4.66 7.91 -1.59
N PHE A 41 4.73 8.03 -2.92
CA PHE A 41 5.66 7.24 -3.74
C PHE A 41 7.12 7.62 -3.52
N ALA A 42 7.43 8.88 -3.21
CA ALA A 42 8.78 9.32 -2.88
C ALA A 42 9.22 8.88 -1.47
N ALA A 43 8.27 8.68 -0.55
CA ALA A 43 8.56 8.28 0.83
C ALA A 43 8.76 6.78 1.01
N ASP A 44 8.35 5.96 0.04
CA ASP A 44 8.45 4.50 0.09
C ASP A 44 9.81 4.02 -0.46
N PRO A 45 10.75 3.56 0.40
CA PRO A 45 12.06 3.10 -0.03
C PRO A 45 12.02 1.72 -0.71
N PHE A 46 10.94 0.95 -0.52
CA PHE A 46 10.76 -0.38 -1.12
C PHE A 46 9.92 -0.30 -2.40
N GLY A 47 9.05 0.71 -2.47
CA GLY A 47 8.25 1.05 -3.65
C GLY A 47 7.02 0.15 -3.85
N ASP A 48 6.78 -0.81 -2.98
CA ASP A 48 5.69 -1.77 -3.08
C ASP A 48 4.51 -1.47 -2.13
N PHE A 49 4.72 -0.66 -1.09
CA PHE A 49 3.67 -0.25 -0.14
C PHE A 49 2.87 0.93 -0.65
N ALA A 50 3.52 1.87 -1.34
CA ALA A 50 2.83 2.94 -2.05
C ALA A 50 1.85 2.37 -3.10
N LEU A 51 2.12 1.18 -3.64
CA LEU A 51 1.23 0.52 -4.60
C LEU A 51 -0.10 0.06 -3.98
N PHE A 52 -0.11 -0.28 -2.68
CA PHE A 52 -1.35 -0.63 -2.00
C PHE A 52 -2.36 0.51 -1.97
N PHE A 53 -1.88 1.75 -2.00
CA PHE A 53 -2.73 2.95 -2.05
C PHE A 53 -3.45 3.11 -3.40
N ILE A 54 -2.99 2.46 -4.47
CA ILE A 54 -3.66 2.48 -5.78
C ILE A 54 -5.08 1.90 -5.67
N ALA A 55 -5.26 0.83 -4.89
CA ALA A 55 -6.55 0.16 -4.77
C ALA A 55 -7.66 1.07 -4.19
N PRO A 56 -7.50 1.71 -3.02
CA PRO A 56 -8.51 2.65 -2.53
C PRO A 56 -8.59 3.92 -3.38
N ASN A 57 -7.48 4.40 -3.97
CA ASN A 57 -7.48 5.63 -4.80
C ASN A 57 -8.23 5.45 -6.13
N CYS A 58 -8.13 4.27 -6.75
CA CYS A 58 -8.79 3.96 -8.02
C CYS A 58 -10.05 3.08 -7.84
N HIS A 59 -10.52 2.89 -6.60
CA HIS A 59 -11.63 2.01 -6.25
C HIS A 59 -11.52 0.60 -6.84
N CYS A 60 -10.30 0.05 -6.91
CA CYS A 60 -10.03 -1.27 -7.45
C CYS A 60 -10.27 -2.37 -6.42
N LEU A 61 -10.78 -3.51 -6.88
CA LEU A 61 -10.85 -4.72 -6.08
C LEU A 61 -9.47 -5.39 -6.00
N VAL A 62 -9.07 -5.80 -4.80
CA VAL A 62 -7.82 -6.52 -4.57
C VAL A 62 -8.08 -8.02 -4.48
N LYS A 63 -7.27 -8.82 -5.18
CA LYS A 63 -7.29 -10.28 -5.15
C LYS A 63 -5.89 -10.80 -4.82
N GLU A 64 -5.82 -11.65 -3.80
CA GLU A 64 -4.60 -12.36 -3.41
C GLU A 64 -4.59 -13.75 -4.03
N ILE A 65 -3.43 -14.18 -4.53
CA ILE A 65 -3.21 -15.52 -5.06
C ILE A 65 -2.26 -16.23 -4.08
N PRO A 66 -2.62 -17.41 -3.54
CA PRO A 66 -1.76 -18.10 -2.59
C PRO A 66 -0.48 -18.57 -3.27
N ILE A 67 0.67 -18.18 -2.71
CA ILE A 67 2.00 -18.57 -3.19
C ILE A 67 2.72 -19.30 -2.07
N HIS A 68 3.27 -20.48 -2.37
CA HIS A 68 4.09 -21.23 -1.44
C HIS A 68 5.53 -20.73 -1.52
N TYR A 69 5.89 -19.80 -0.64
CA TYR A 69 7.25 -19.29 -0.53
C TYR A 69 8.20 -20.40 -0.05
N ARG A 70 9.34 -20.54 -0.73
CA ARG A 70 10.44 -21.39 -0.30
C ARG A 70 11.55 -20.55 0.30
N ALA A 71 12.19 -21.08 1.35
CA ALA A 71 13.36 -20.42 1.93
C ALA A 71 14.45 -20.28 0.87
N ARG A 72 15.04 -19.08 0.80
CA ARG A 72 16.18 -18.82 -0.08
C ARG A 72 17.38 -19.64 0.42
N GLN A 73 18.01 -20.40 -0.46
CA GLN A 73 19.17 -21.25 -0.12
C GLN A 73 20.53 -20.54 -0.27
N TYR A 74 20.54 -19.33 -0.81
CA TYR A 74 21.78 -18.61 -1.16
C TYR A 74 21.69 -17.12 -0.82
N GLY A 75 22.83 -16.53 -0.46
CA GLY A 75 22.96 -15.12 -0.10
C GLY A 75 22.66 -14.81 1.37
N VAL A 76 23.17 -13.67 1.83
CA VAL A 76 22.91 -13.13 3.17
C VAL A 76 21.68 -12.22 3.17
N THR A 77 20.92 -12.24 4.26
CA THR A 77 19.72 -11.40 4.43
C THR A 77 20.14 -9.96 4.70
N ASN A 78 19.96 -9.06 3.74
CA ASN A 78 20.31 -7.64 3.86
C ASN A 78 19.19 -6.75 4.44
N ILE A 79 18.18 -7.33 5.09
CA ILE A 79 17.00 -6.58 5.54
C ILE A 79 17.14 -6.19 7.01
N ALA A 80 17.30 -4.89 7.26
CA ALA A 80 17.20 -4.31 8.60
C ALA A 80 15.74 -4.29 9.07
N ARG A 81 15.30 -5.37 9.74
CA ARG A 81 13.89 -5.62 10.11
C ARG A 81 13.20 -4.46 10.84
N TRP A 82 13.90 -3.81 11.77
CA TRP A 82 13.35 -2.71 12.56
C TRP A 82 13.28 -1.39 11.80
N LYS A 83 14.37 -1.01 11.13
CA LYS A 83 14.43 0.22 10.32
C LYS A 83 13.43 0.17 9.17
N GLY A 84 13.34 -0.98 8.49
CA GLY A 84 12.34 -1.22 7.46
C GLY A 84 10.92 -1.06 8.03
N GLY A 85 10.60 -1.72 9.15
CA GLY A 85 9.29 -1.62 9.79
C GLY A 85 8.85 -0.18 10.10
N VAL A 86 9.75 0.68 10.59
CA VAL A 86 9.44 2.10 10.85
C VAL A 86 9.14 2.87 9.56
N GLN A 87 9.91 2.63 8.49
CA GLN A 87 9.66 3.26 7.19
C GLN A 87 8.30 2.85 6.61
N LEU A 88 7.89 1.61 6.82
CA LEU A 88 6.58 1.11 6.40
C LEU A 88 5.42 1.79 7.13
N LEU A 89 5.56 1.99 8.45
CA LEU A 89 4.55 2.70 9.25
C LEU A 89 4.42 4.17 8.83
N TRP A 90 5.52 4.80 8.42
CA TRP A 90 5.51 6.16 7.89
C TRP A 90 4.72 6.26 6.58
N VAL A 91 4.96 5.36 5.62
CA VAL A 91 4.20 5.30 4.36
C VAL A 91 2.71 5.05 4.64
N TYR A 92 2.41 4.10 5.53
CA TYR A 92 1.03 3.82 5.97
C TYR A 92 0.33 5.09 6.50
N PHE A 93 1.01 5.85 7.35
CA PHE A 93 0.45 7.10 7.91
C PHE A 93 0.19 8.15 6.83
N LEU A 94 1.09 8.32 5.86
CA LEU A 94 0.88 9.22 4.72
C LEU A 94 -0.33 8.80 3.87
N CYS A 95 -0.48 7.51 3.60
CA CYS A 95 -1.64 6.95 2.91
C CYS A 95 -2.94 7.22 3.69
N LEU A 96 -2.92 7.02 5.01
CA LEU A 96 -4.08 7.26 5.87
C LEU A 96 -4.50 8.73 5.85
N LEU A 97 -3.55 9.66 6.00
CA LEU A 97 -3.82 11.09 5.93
C LEU A 97 -4.39 11.50 4.58
N ALA A 98 -3.89 10.91 3.49
CA ALA A 98 -4.39 11.18 2.14
C ALA A 98 -5.84 10.71 1.98
N LEU A 99 -6.19 9.51 2.47
CA LEU A 99 -7.57 9.02 2.45
C LEU A 99 -8.52 9.89 3.28
N LEU A 100 -8.14 10.21 4.52
CA LEU A 100 -8.98 11.05 5.40
C LEU A 100 -9.21 12.44 4.83
N LYS A 101 -8.22 13.00 4.11
CA LYS A 101 -8.36 14.27 3.39
C LYS A 101 -9.32 14.13 2.21
N ALA A 102 -9.24 13.04 1.45
CA ALA A 102 -10.15 12.77 0.34
C ALA A 102 -11.60 12.60 0.81
N GLU A 103 -11.84 11.86 1.88
CA GLU A 103 -13.18 11.69 2.48
C GLU A 103 -13.77 13.02 2.96
N LYS A 104 -12.97 13.86 3.64
CA LYS A 104 -13.42 15.19 4.07
C LYS A 104 -13.74 16.12 2.90
N CYS A 105 -13.05 16.01 1.77
CA CYS A 105 -13.37 16.76 0.56
C CYS A 105 -14.67 16.26 -0.08
N SER A 106 -14.89 14.95 -0.15
CA SER A 106 -16.15 14.36 -0.65
C SER A 106 -17.35 14.78 0.21
N ASN A 107 -17.18 14.85 1.53
CA ASN A 107 -18.25 15.20 2.47
C ASN A 107 -18.52 16.73 2.55
N LYS A 108 -17.77 17.55 1.79
CA LYS A 108 -17.91 19.01 1.72
C LYS A 108 -18.59 19.50 0.43
N GLN A 109 -18.97 18.61 -0.49
CA GLN A 109 -19.79 19.04 -1.62
C GLN A 109 -21.20 19.38 -1.11
N PRO A 110 -21.68 20.63 -1.25
CA PRO A 110 -23.07 20.92 -0.95
C PRO A 110 -23.92 20.17 -1.98
N THR A 111 -24.95 19.48 -1.50
CA THR A 111 -26.06 19.02 -2.33
C THR A 111 -26.61 20.20 -3.13
N PRO A 112 -26.94 20.01 -4.43
CA PRO A 112 -27.49 21.08 -5.26
C PRO A 112 -28.78 21.67 -4.69
#